data_AF-G3VKV2-F1
#
_entry.id   AF-G3VKV2-F1
#
_cell.length_a   1.000
_cell.length_b   1.000
_cell.length_c   1.000
_cell.angle_alpha   90.00
_cell.angle_beta   90.00
_cell.angle_gamma   90.00
#
_symmetry.space_group_name_H-M   'P 1'
#
loop_
_entity.id
_entity.type
_entity.pdbx_description
1 polymer ?
#
loop_
_entity_poly.entity_id
_entity_poly.type
_entity_poly.pdbx_seq_one_letter_code
_entity_poly.pdbx_strand_id
1 'polypeptide(L)'
;MLDHTLPWLWALILSHIMVTLPSSDLQYQVPLITDPKFIEDCVNSHNDVRMNISPTSGNMRYMTWDPALAKTAKAWARRCVFTHNIHIGKKHACHPVFKTVGENLWMGVLSKYIPKNATTAWYSEGNYFDLGTNLCLRVCGHYTQVVWASSYKVGCALKLCPNLGKRIAMFVCNYAPPGNLVGKPPYMKQDPCTHCEEGDTCEDNLCKNPIRDKPLSYPYWNPSWEIPRQISCNPFCQICVSIRMLGLVLAIVGIFILQIKYPNMHLVT
;
A
#
# COMPACT_ATOMS: atom_id res chain seq x y z
N MET A 1 65.11 -3.88 -11.11
CA MET A 1 64.09 -4.46 -10.21
C MET A 1 62.89 -3.53 -10.25
N LEU A 2 61.92 -3.84 -11.11
CA LEU A 2 60.65 -3.11 -11.21
C LEU A 2 59.65 -3.82 -10.31
N ASP A 3 59.07 -3.06 -9.38
CA ASP A 3 58.14 -3.50 -8.35
C ASP A 3 56.80 -3.91 -8.99
N HIS A 4 56.41 -5.17 -8.78
CA HIS A 4 55.19 -5.79 -9.32
C HIS A 4 54.02 -5.80 -8.31
N THR A 5 54.07 -4.97 -7.28
CA THR A 5 52.97 -4.88 -6.31
C THR A 5 51.87 -3.92 -6.81
N LEU A 6 50.62 -4.39 -6.72
CA LEU A 6 49.32 -3.72 -7.00
C LEU A 6 48.60 -3.92 -8.36
N PRO A 7 48.36 -5.17 -8.82
CA PRO A 7 47.24 -5.45 -9.74
C PRO A 7 45.84 -5.35 -9.07
N TRP A 8 45.78 -5.47 -7.74
CA TRP A 8 44.54 -5.66 -6.96
C TRP A 8 43.82 -4.35 -6.59
N LEU A 9 44.54 -3.24 -6.48
CA LEU A 9 43.93 -1.93 -6.21
C LEU A 9 43.12 -1.40 -7.40
N TRP A 10 43.52 -1.72 -8.63
CA TRP A 10 42.75 -1.42 -9.84
C TRP A 10 41.52 -2.34 -10.00
N ALA A 11 41.60 -3.59 -9.56
CA ALA A 11 40.46 -4.53 -9.58
C ALA A 11 39.33 -4.11 -8.61
N LEU A 12 39.68 -3.56 -7.43
CA LEU A 12 38.70 -3.03 -6.48
C LEU A 12 38.02 -1.75 -6.99
N ILE A 13 38.78 -0.85 -7.65
CA ILE A 13 38.22 0.37 -8.26
C ILE A 13 37.28 0.03 -9.44
N LEU A 14 37.64 -0.94 -10.29
CA LEU A 14 36.77 -1.39 -11.39
C LEU A 14 35.52 -2.14 -10.89
N SER A 15 35.60 -2.87 -9.77
CA SER A 15 34.43 -3.49 -9.13
C SER A 15 33.45 -2.49 -8.52
N HIS A 16 33.92 -1.28 -8.16
CA HIS A 16 33.06 -0.19 -7.69
C HIS A 16 32.46 0.65 -8.81
N ILE A 17 33.05 0.63 -10.01
CA ILE A 17 32.55 1.39 -11.17
C ILE A 17 31.49 0.60 -11.96
N MET A 18 31.49 -0.74 -11.94
CA MET A 18 30.39 -1.52 -12.57
C MET A 18 29.09 -1.61 -11.74
N VAL A 19 29.07 -1.11 -10.49
CA VAL A 19 27.85 -1.11 -9.65
C VAL A 19 27.02 0.17 -9.82
N THR A 20 27.52 1.18 -10.57
CA THR A 20 26.86 2.50 -10.70
C THR A 20 26.52 2.89 -12.13
N LEU A 21 26.42 1.93 -13.06
CA LEU A 21 25.67 2.17 -14.30
C LEU A 21 24.19 1.92 -14.02
N PRO A 22 23.33 2.95 -14.01
CA PRO A 22 21.90 2.72 -14.01
C PRO A 22 21.61 1.96 -15.30
N SER A 23 21.05 0.74 -15.18
CA SER A 23 20.38 0.12 -16.32
C SER A 23 19.42 1.16 -16.89
N SER A 24 19.62 1.52 -18.16
CA SER A 24 18.81 2.49 -18.90
C SER A 24 17.43 1.92 -19.23
N ASP A 25 16.72 1.42 -18.21
CA ASP A 25 15.27 1.34 -18.25
C ASP A 25 14.76 2.77 -18.11
N LEU A 26 14.26 3.31 -19.21
CA LEU A 26 13.49 4.55 -19.26
C LEU A 26 12.52 4.57 -18.05
N GLN A 27 12.86 5.33 -17.01
CA GLN A 27 12.27 5.20 -15.69
C GLN A 27 10.85 5.78 -15.72
N TYR A 28 9.89 4.98 -16.14
CA TYR A 28 8.47 5.31 -16.00
C TYR A 28 8.18 5.42 -14.50
N GLN A 29 8.16 6.65 -13.99
CA GLN A 29 8.02 6.93 -12.58
C GLN A 29 6.56 6.69 -12.16
N VAL A 30 6.32 5.60 -11.43
CA VAL A 30 5.03 5.37 -10.75
C VAL A 30 4.97 6.22 -9.48
N PRO A 31 3.81 6.80 -9.12
CA PRO A 31 3.69 7.62 -7.93
C PRO A 31 3.94 6.81 -6.65
N LEU A 32 4.54 7.45 -5.66
CA LEU A 32 4.70 6.85 -4.33
C LEU A 32 3.36 6.87 -3.59
N ILE A 33 3.12 5.89 -2.72
CA ILE A 33 1.93 5.86 -1.84
C ILE A 33 1.87 7.01 -0.82
N THR A 34 2.95 7.78 -0.72
CA THR A 34 3.08 8.97 0.14
C THR A 34 3.04 10.28 -0.66
N ASP A 35 2.90 10.19 -1.99
CA ASP A 35 2.78 11.37 -2.85
C ASP A 35 1.43 12.05 -2.57
N PRO A 36 1.40 13.33 -2.14
CA PRO A 36 0.16 14.03 -1.81
C PRO A 36 -0.83 14.09 -2.97
N LYS A 37 -0.34 14.25 -4.21
CA LYS A 37 -1.20 14.33 -5.38
C LYS A 37 -1.84 12.99 -5.69
N PHE A 38 -1.07 11.91 -5.59
CA PHE A 38 -1.60 10.55 -5.76
C PHE A 38 -2.66 10.22 -4.70
N ILE A 39 -2.42 10.61 -3.45
CA ILE A 39 -3.37 10.42 -2.34
C ILE A 39 -4.68 11.18 -2.63
N GLU A 40 -4.55 12.46 -2.98
CA GLU A 40 -5.69 13.32 -3.33
C GLU A 40 -6.49 12.73 -4.50
N ASP A 41 -5.83 12.37 -5.60
CA ASP A 41 -6.51 11.83 -6.79
C ASP A 41 -7.22 10.50 -6.51
N CYS A 42 -6.66 9.65 -5.64
CA CYS A 42 -7.32 8.42 -5.20
C CYS A 42 -8.57 8.73 -4.38
N VAL A 43 -8.49 9.61 -3.39
CA VAL A 43 -9.62 9.96 -2.53
C VAL A 43 -10.72 10.68 -3.31
N ASN A 44 -10.34 11.70 -4.09
CA ASN A 44 -11.29 12.50 -4.87
C ASN A 44 -12.00 11.64 -5.91
N SER A 45 -11.29 10.79 -6.66
CA SER A 45 -11.96 9.93 -7.65
C SER A 45 -13.00 8.98 -7.03
N HIS A 46 -12.81 8.55 -5.77
CA HIS A 46 -13.81 7.75 -5.06
C HIS A 46 -14.97 8.59 -4.55
N ASN A 47 -14.70 9.74 -3.93
CA ASN A 47 -15.76 10.60 -3.41
C ASN A 47 -16.60 11.21 -4.55
N ASP A 48 -15.99 11.58 -5.68
CA ASP A 48 -16.67 12.08 -6.88
C ASP A 48 -17.75 11.11 -7.37
N VAL A 49 -17.46 9.81 -7.42
CA VAL A 49 -18.47 8.82 -7.81
C VAL A 49 -19.49 8.62 -6.68
N ARG A 50 -19.06 8.55 -5.42
CA ARG A 50 -19.93 8.33 -4.26
C ARG A 50 -20.97 9.44 -4.05
N MET A 51 -20.62 10.69 -4.31
CA MET A 51 -21.53 11.84 -4.20
C MET A 51 -22.55 11.95 -5.36
N ASN A 52 -22.21 11.36 -6.52
CA ASN A 52 -22.99 11.45 -7.76
C ASN A 52 -23.66 10.12 -8.18
N ILE A 53 -23.72 9.13 -7.27
CA ILE A 53 -24.34 7.83 -7.57
C ILE A 53 -25.84 7.97 -7.88
N SER A 54 -26.32 7.12 -8.78
CA SER A 54 -27.74 6.97 -9.07
C SER A 54 -28.14 5.50 -8.98
N PRO A 55 -29.21 5.15 -8.23
CA PRO A 55 -29.99 6.04 -7.38
C PRO A 55 -29.19 6.54 -6.16
N THR A 56 -29.63 7.64 -5.54
CA THR A 56 -28.96 8.29 -4.40
C THR A 56 -28.90 7.39 -3.15
N SER A 57 -28.01 7.73 -2.22
CA SER A 57 -27.82 7.02 -0.96
C SER A 57 -28.10 7.89 0.25
N GLY A 58 -28.85 7.37 1.22
CA GLY A 58 -29.07 8.07 2.50
C GLY A 58 -27.91 7.97 3.48
N ASN A 59 -26.99 7.01 3.32
CA ASN A 59 -25.98 6.68 4.33
C ASN A 59 -24.53 6.62 3.81
N MET A 60 -24.25 7.24 2.66
CA MET A 60 -22.95 7.17 2.02
C MET A 60 -21.88 7.93 2.82
N ARG A 61 -20.90 7.24 3.39
CA ARG A 61 -19.83 7.92 4.15
C ARG A 61 -18.81 8.58 3.24
N TYR A 62 -18.27 9.71 3.68
CA TYR A 62 -17.09 10.32 3.07
C TYR A 62 -15.88 9.39 3.22
N MET A 63 -15.10 9.23 2.14
CA MET A 63 -13.94 8.38 2.12
C MET A 63 -12.66 9.19 2.35
N THR A 64 -11.74 8.67 3.16
CA THR A 64 -10.45 9.29 3.45
C THR A 64 -9.29 8.30 3.29
N TRP A 65 -8.08 8.84 3.13
CA TRP A 65 -6.88 8.03 2.95
C TRP A 65 -6.48 7.30 4.23
N ASP A 66 -6.03 6.05 4.07
CA ASP A 66 -5.43 5.26 5.13
C ASP A 66 -4.04 4.73 4.70
N PRO A 67 -2.95 5.17 5.35
CA PRO A 67 -1.60 4.75 5.00
C PRO A 67 -1.32 3.25 5.22
N ALA A 68 -2.03 2.58 6.14
CA ALA A 68 -1.87 1.14 6.33
C ALA A 68 -2.53 0.37 5.18
N LEU A 69 -3.72 0.77 4.73
CA LEU A 69 -4.31 0.18 3.52
C LEU A 69 -3.39 0.35 2.30
N ALA A 70 -2.79 1.54 2.12
CA ALA A 70 -1.89 1.82 1.01
C ALA A 70 -0.60 0.98 1.04
N LYS A 71 -0.08 0.70 2.24
CA LYS A 71 1.06 -0.19 2.45
C LYS A 71 0.71 -1.65 2.13
N THR A 72 -0.50 -2.14 2.47
CA THR A 72 -0.98 -3.46 1.98
C THR A 72 -1.07 -3.49 0.46
N ALA A 73 -1.72 -2.49 -0.13
CA ALA A 73 -1.88 -2.40 -1.58
C ALA A 73 -0.53 -2.42 -2.29
N LYS A 74 0.46 -1.68 -1.76
CA LYS A 74 1.84 -1.65 -2.28
C LYS A 74 2.52 -3.01 -2.18
N ALA A 75 2.41 -3.68 -1.03
CA ALA A 75 2.98 -5.00 -0.81
C ALA A 75 2.39 -6.04 -1.77
N TRP A 76 1.08 -5.96 -2.05
CA TRP A 76 0.42 -6.86 -2.99
C TRP A 76 0.77 -6.54 -4.45
N ALA A 77 0.68 -5.28 -4.85
CA ALA A 77 0.99 -4.82 -6.20
C ALA A 77 2.42 -5.18 -6.65
N ARG A 78 3.39 -5.17 -5.72
CA ARG A 78 4.78 -5.59 -5.95
C ARG A 78 4.94 -7.01 -6.48
N ARG A 79 3.98 -7.90 -6.18
CA ARG A 79 4.01 -9.30 -6.64
C ARG A 79 3.71 -9.42 -8.13
N CYS A 80 3.07 -8.42 -8.73
CA CYS A 80 2.70 -8.39 -10.14
C CYS A 80 1.95 -9.65 -10.61
N VAL A 81 0.94 -10.04 -9.83
CA VAL A 81 0.01 -11.14 -10.15
C VAL A 81 -1.41 -10.60 -10.05
N PHE A 82 -2.17 -10.67 -11.16
CA PHE A 82 -3.54 -10.15 -11.23
C PHE A 82 -4.55 -11.10 -10.57
N THR A 83 -4.43 -11.26 -9.26
CA THR A 83 -5.35 -12.03 -8.40
C THR A 83 -5.52 -11.31 -7.07
N HIS A 84 -6.62 -11.57 -6.38
CA HIS A 84 -6.88 -10.97 -5.06
C HIS A 84 -5.88 -11.42 -4.00
N ASN A 85 -5.59 -10.51 -3.08
CA ASN A 85 -4.75 -10.75 -1.93
C ASN A 85 -5.38 -11.77 -0.99
N ILE A 86 -4.73 -12.93 -0.86
CA ILE A 86 -5.17 -14.07 -0.04
C ILE A 86 -5.25 -13.76 1.47
N HIS A 87 -4.78 -12.59 1.90
CA HIS A 87 -4.77 -12.17 3.30
C HIS A 87 -5.90 -11.19 3.67
N ILE A 88 -6.69 -10.68 2.72
CA ILE A 88 -7.70 -9.64 2.99
C ILE A 88 -8.80 -10.09 3.96
N GLY A 89 -9.13 -11.39 3.94
CA GLY A 89 -10.06 -12.03 4.87
C GLY A 89 -9.42 -12.52 6.18
N LYS A 90 -8.09 -12.43 6.34
CA LYS A 90 -7.39 -12.88 7.55
C LYS A 90 -7.33 -11.74 8.57
N LYS A 91 -7.74 -12.05 9.81
CA LYS A 91 -7.84 -11.08 10.90
C LYS A 91 -6.52 -10.32 11.11
N HIS A 92 -6.55 -9.00 10.98
CA HIS A 92 -5.44 -8.06 11.15
C HIS A 92 -4.22 -8.30 10.23
N ALA A 93 -4.35 -9.12 9.19
CA ALA A 93 -3.23 -9.41 8.28
C ALA A 93 -2.94 -8.23 7.32
N CYS A 94 -3.96 -7.45 6.99
CA CYS A 94 -3.87 -6.35 6.01
C CYS A 94 -4.07 -4.95 6.62
N HIS A 95 -4.34 -4.86 7.93
CA HIS A 95 -4.50 -3.60 8.64
C HIS A 95 -4.32 -3.80 10.16
N PRO A 96 -3.72 -2.85 10.93
CA PRO A 96 -3.51 -3.03 12.36
C PRO A 96 -4.80 -2.94 13.20
N VAL A 97 -5.76 -2.11 12.77
CA VAL A 97 -7.03 -1.85 13.49
C VAL A 97 -8.21 -2.65 12.93
N PHE A 98 -8.56 -2.46 11.65
CA PHE A 98 -9.62 -3.24 11.00
C PHE A 98 -9.30 -4.74 10.96
N LYS A 99 -10.32 -5.57 11.24
CA LYS A 99 -10.18 -7.03 11.26
C LYS A 99 -9.87 -7.56 9.86
N THR A 100 -10.60 -7.11 8.85
CA THR A 100 -10.44 -7.51 7.44
C THR A 100 -10.56 -6.27 6.56
N VAL A 101 -10.20 -6.39 5.28
CA VAL A 101 -10.25 -5.29 4.32
C VAL A 101 -10.87 -5.75 3.00
N GLY A 102 -11.45 -4.83 2.24
CA GLY A 102 -11.85 -5.05 0.85
C GLY A 102 -10.69 -4.82 -0.11
N GLU A 103 -10.86 -5.18 -1.39
CA GLU A 103 -9.85 -4.96 -2.41
C GLU A 103 -10.45 -4.83 -3.81
N ASN A 104 -9.98 -3.83 -4.56
CA ASN A 104 -10.17 -3.74 -6.00
C ASN A 104 -8.82 -3.78 -6.72
N LEU A 105 -8.80 -4.42 -7.89
CA LEU A 105 -7.64 -4.57 -8.75
C LEU A 105 -7.95 -3.95 -10.12
N TRP A 106 -7.01 -3.22 -10.68
CA TRP A 106 -7.05 -2.73 -12.05
C TRP A 106 -5.73 -3.04 -12.72
N MET A 107 -5.79 -3.38 -14.01
CA MET A 107 -4.61 -3.63 -14.84
C MET A 107 -4.80 -2.98 -16.19
N GLY A 108 -3.74 -2.35 -16.69
CA GLY A 108 -3.75 -1.77 -18.01
C GLY A 108 -2.42 -1.13 -18.38
N VAL A 109 -2.39 -0.49 -19.55
CA VAL A 109 -1.20 0.21 -20.02
C VAL A 109 -0.95 1.46 -19.17
N LEU A 110 0.28 1.61 -18.65
CA LEU A 110 0.65 2.69 -17.73
C LEU A 110 0.36 4.09 -18.29
N SER A 111 0.53 4.31 -19.61
CA SER A 111 0.26 5.62 -20.22
C SER A 111 -1.23 6.00 -20.23
N LYS A 112 -2.14 5.06 -20.01
CA LYS A 112 -3.59 5.30 -19.89
C LYS A 112 -4.05 5.41 -18.44
N TYR A 113 -3.14 5.16 -17.49
CA TYR A 113 -3.45 5.14 -16.09
C TYR A 113 -3.49 6.55 -15.51
N ILE A 114 -4.61 6.84 -14.85
CA ILE A 114 -4.74 7.81 -13.76
C ILE A 114 -5.74 7.19 -12.75
N PRO A 115 -5.69 7.54 -11.44
CA PRO A 115 -6.62 6.99 -10.45
C PRO A 115 -8.09 7.09 -10.89
N LYS A 116 -8.49 8.25 -11.44
CA LYS A 116 -9.84 8.47 -11.97
C LYS A 116 -10.26 7.45 -13.03
N ASN A 117 -9.39 7.09 -13.97
CA ASN A 117 -9.73 6.11 -15.01
C ASN A 117 -9.96 4.72 -14.44
N ALA A 118 -9.14 4.30 -13.46
CA ALA A 118 -9.32 3.02 -12.79
C ALA A 118 -10.61 2.98 -11.96
N THR A 119 -10.87 4.03 -11.17
CA THR A 119 -12.10 4.15 -10.36
C THR A 119 -13.35 4.21 -11.24
N THR A 120 -13.33 4.95 -12.36
CA THR A 120 -14.44 4.99 -13.32
C THR A 120 -14.67 3.63 -13.98
N ALA A 121 -13.60 2.88 -14.32
CA ALA A 121 -13.73 1.54 -14.86
C ALA A 121 -14.42 0.60 -13.86
N TRP A 122 -14.02 0.61 -12.59
CA TRP A 122 -14.69 -0.12 -11.52
C TRP A 122 -16.15 0.31 -11.34
N TYR A 123 -16.41 1.62 -11.31
CA TYR A 123 -17.75 2.18 -11.18
C TYR A 123 -18.68 1.79 -12.34
N SER A 124 -18.15 1.68 -13.57
CA SER A 124 -18.93 1.34 -14.76
C SER A 124 -19.58 -0.05 -14.72
N GLU A 125 -19.14 -0.93 -13.82
CA GLU A 125 -19.80 -2.21 -13.57
C GLU A 125 -21.24 -2.04 -13.02
N GLY A 126 -21.56 -0.87 -12.45
CA GLY A 126 -22.90 -0.52 -11.99
C GLY A 126 -23.96 -0.58 -13.10
N ASN A 127 -23.56 -0.49 -14.37
CA ASN A 127 -24.46 -0.71 -15.52
C ASN A 127 -25.07 -2.12 -15.57
N TYR A 128 -24.48 -3.08 -14.85
CA TYR A 128 -24.93 -4.48 -14.77
C TYR A 128 -25.49 -4.84 -13.39
N PHE A 129 -25.63 -3.86 -12.50
CA PHE A 129 -26.07 -4.05 -11.13
C PHE A 129 -27.44 -3.42 -10.92
N ASP A 130 -28.40 -4.20 -10.44
CA ASP A 130 -29.70 -3.72 -10.00
C ASP A 130 -29.71 -3.60 -8.48
N LEU A 131 -29.73 -2.36 -7.98
CA LEU A 131 -29.78 -2.08 -6.55
C LEU A 131 -31.11 -2.53 -5.90
N GLY A 132 -32.22 -2.51 -6.64
CA GLY A 132 -33.53 -2.87 -6.11
C GLY A 132 -33.64 -4.36 -5.78
N THR A 133 -33.07 -5.21 -6.64
CA THR A 133 -33.01 -6.67 -6.44
C THR A 133 -31.70 -7.14 -5.81
N ASN A 134 -30.70 -6.27 -5.70
CA ASN A 134 -29.33 -6.59 -5.30
C ASN A 134 -28.69 -7.68 -6.18
N LEU A 135 -29.04 -7.70 -7.47
CA LEU A 135 -28.57 -8.68 -8.45
C LEU A 135 -27.51 -8.06 -9.37
N CYS A 136 -26.48 -8.86 -9.67
CA CYS A 136 -25.46 -8.54 -10.64
C CYS A 136 -25.60 -9.48 -11.85
N LEU A 137 -25.72 -8.92 -13.04
CA LEU A 137 -25.84 -9.69 -14.29
C LEU A 137 -24.47 -10.13 -14.85
N ARG A 138 -23.38 -9.52 -14.38
CA ARG A 138 -22.00 -9.78 -14.84
C ARG A 138 -21.01 -9.78 -13.67
N VAL A 139 -20.03 -8.89 -13.72
CA VAL A 139 -19.11 -8.58 -12.62
C VAL A 139 -19.50 -7.20 -12.11
N CYS A 140 -19.79 -7.10 -10.81
CA CYS A 140 -20.18 -5.85 -10.15
C CYS A 140 -19.43 -5.58 -8.84
N GLY A 141 -18.52 -6.50 -8.45
CA GLY A 141 -17.84 -6.45 -7.17
C GLY A 141 -16.98 -5.21 -7.00
N HIS A 142 -16.40 -4.69 -8.09
CA HIS A 142 -15.62 -3.47 -8.02
C HIS A 142 -16.52 -2.25 -7.83
N TYR A 143 -17.63 -2.17 -8.58
CA TYR A 143 -18.64 -1.13 -8.40
C TYR A 143 -19.15 -1.12 -6.96
N THR A 144 -19.67 -2.25 -6.47
CA THR A 144 -20.28 -2.33 -5.14
C THR A 144 -19.30 -1.97 -4.04
N GLN A 145 -18.01 -2.30 -4.18
CA GLN A 145 -16.98 -1.89 -3.22
C GLN A 145 -16.69 -0.38 -3.27
N VAL A 146 -16.60 0.23 -4.46
CA VAL A 146 -16.37 1.69 -4.61
C VAL A 146 -17.51 2.48 -3.96
N VAL A 147 -18.74 2.04 -4.16
CA VAL A 147 -19.95 2.68 -3.60
C VAL A 147 -20.44 2.04 -2.31
N TRP A 148 -19.58 1.30 -1.60
CA TRP A 148 -19.99 0.69 -0.34
C TRP A 148 -20.10 1.75 0.76
N ALA A 149 -21.32 1.99 1.26
CA ALA A 149 -21.65 3.10 2.16
C ALA A 149 -20.76 3.11 3.42
N SER A 150 -20.53 1.96 4.02
CA SER A 150 -19.76 1.86 5.26
C SER A 150 -18.24 1.85 5.07
N SER A 151 -17.72 1.67 3.84
CA SER A 151 -16.28 1.75 3.57
C SER A 151 -15.86 3.21 3.49
N TYR A 152 -15.15 3.70 4.52
CA TYR A 152 -14.77 5.12 4.66
C TYR A 152 -13.25 5.36 4.66
N LYS A 153 -12.44 4.30 4.64
CA LYS A 153 -10.99 4.36 4.46
C LYS A 153 -10.58 3.66 3.18
N VAL A 154 -9.67 4.28 2.43
CA VAL A 154 -9.06 3.69 1.22
C VAL A 154 -7.56 3.91 1.23
N GLY A 155 -6.81 2.95 0.72
CA GLY A 155 -5.40 3.11 0.46
C GLY A 155 -4.99 2.32 -0.78
N CYS A 156 -4.27 2.96 -1.68
CA CYS A 156 -3.98 2.42 -3.01
C CYS A 156 -2.48 2.41 -3.32
N ALA A 157 -2.09 1.63 -4.33
CA ALA A 157 -0.75 1.62 -4.88
C ALA A 157 -0.75 1.27 -6.37
N LEU A 158 0.15 1.89 -7.12
CA LEU A 158 0.44 1.56 -8.51
C LEU A 158 1.80 0.87 -8.61
N LYS A 159 1.88 -0.18 -9.43
CA LYS A 159 3.14 -0.87 -9.75
C LYS A 159 3.21 -1.19 -11.23
N LEU A 160 4.31 -0.80 -11.87
CA LEU A 160 4.66 -1.32 -13.19
C LEU A 160 5.06 -2.80 -13.08
N CYS A 161 4.44 -3.64 -13.92
CA CYS A 161 4.56 -5.09 -13.92
C CYS A 161 4.96 -5.62 -15.31
N PRO A 162 6.26 -5.55 -15.67
CA PRO A 162 6.74 -5.97 -16.99
C PRO A 162 6.47 -7.44 -17.33
N ASN A 163 6.37 -8.30 -16.31
CA ASN A 163 6.02 -9.72 -16.45
C ASN A 163 4.58 -9.95 -16.94
N LEU A 164 3.69 -8.98 -16.77
CA LEU A 164 2.31 -9.02 -17.29
C LEU A 164 2.17 -8.38 -18.67
N GLY A 165 3.26 -7.81 -19.20
CA GLY A 165 3.32 -7.16 -20.49
C GLY A 165 4.14 -5.88 -20.45
N LYS A 166 4.68 -5.48 -21.62
CA LYS A 166 5.47 -4.26 -21.75
C LYS A 166 4.61 -3.05 -21.36
N ARG A 167 5.06 -2.26 -20.38
CA ARG A 167 4.36 -1.07 -19.86
C ARG A 167 3.00 -1.36 -19.21
N ILE A 168 2.72 -2.60 -18.79
CA ILE A 168 1.52 -2.91 -18.01
C ILE A 168 1.74 -2.49 -16.56
N ALA A 169 0.76 -1.82 -15.98
CA ALA A 169 0.71 -1.45 -14.58
C ALA A 169 -0.49 -2.11 -13.90
N MET A 170 -0.28 -2.50 -12.65
CA MET A 170 -1.32 -2.93 -11.73
C MET A 170 -1.59 -1.83 -10.70
N PHE A 171 -2.86 -1.49 -10.52
CA PHE A 171 -3.35 -0.58 -9.51
C PHE A 171 -4.22 -1.37 -8.52
N VAL A 172 -3.89 -1.26 -7.24
CA VAL A 172 -4.57 -1.98 -6.16
C VAL A 172 -5.08 -0.96 -5.17
N CYS A 173 -6.35 -1.06 -4.76
CA CYS A 173 -6.92 -0.29 -3.66
C CYS A 173 -7.51 -1.23 -2.61
N ASN A 174 -7.18 -1.01 -1.34
CA ASN A 174 -7.82 -1.68 -0.23
C ASN A 174 -8.77 -0.74 0.50
N TYR A 175 -9.87 -1.31 1.02
CA TYR A 175 -10.98 -0.56 1.62
C TYR A 175 -11.24 -1.03 3.05
N ALA A 176 -11.56 -0.11 3.95
CA ALA A 176 -11.95 -0.46 5.31
C ALA A 176 -13.10 0.40 5.86
N PRO A 177 -14.02 -0.20 6.63
CA PRO A 177 -14.35 -1.63 6.69
C PRO A 177 -14.57 -2.26 5.29
N PRO A 178 -14.45 -3.60 5.15
CA PRO A 178 -14.66 -4.25 3.86
C PRO A 178 -16.10 -4.09 3.39
N GLY A 179 -16.28 -3.96 2.08
CA GLY A 179 -17.60 -4.02 1.45
C GLY A 179 -17.98 -5.43 1.05
N ASN A 180 -18.91 -5.52 0.09
CA ASN A 180 -19.32 -6.76 -0.58
C ASN A 180 -19.77 -7.87 0.38
N LEU A 181 -20.46 -7.50 1.45
CA LEU A 181 -21.07 -8.46 2.35
C LEU A 181 -22.16 -9.25 1.62
N VAL A 182 -22.10 -10.57 1.71
CA VAL A 182 -23.03 -11.48 1.03
C VAL A 182 -24.48 -11.13 1.38
N GLY A 183 -25.30 -10.93 0.34
CA GLY A 183 -26.73 -10.62 0.48
C GLY A 183 -27.05 -9.22 0.99
N LYS A 184 -26.06 -8.31 1.11
CA LYS A 184 -26.29 -6.91 1.49
C LYS A 184 -26.11 -5.97 0.30
N PRO A 185 -26.97 -4.96 0.13
CA PRO A 185 -26.76 -3.92 -0.87
C PRO A 185 -25.58 -3.02 -0.47
N PRO A 186 -24.93 -2.36 -1.43
CA PRO A 186 -23.78 -1.50 -1.14
C PRO A 186 -24.16 -0.26 -0.33
N TYR A 187 -25.39 0.23 -0.46
CA TYR A 187 -25.88 1.41 0.25
C TYR A 187 -27.40 1.42 0.35
N MET A 188 -27.95 2.35 1.14
CA MET A 188 -29.38 2.51 1.32
C MET A 188 -29.95 3.48 0.29
N LYS A 189 -30.79 2.99 -0.63
CA LYS A 189 -31.49 3.81 -1.64
C LYS A 189 -32.48 4.78 -0.98
N GLN A 190 -32.03 6.00 -0.71
CA GLN A 190 -32.77 7.08 -0.04
C GLN A 190 -32.22 8.44 -0.48
N ASP A 191 -32.90 9.52 -0.10
CA ASP A 191 -32.40 10.87 -0.30
C ASP A 191 -31.06 11.08 0.43
N PRO A 192 -30.11 11.83 -0.15
CA PRO A 192 -28.78 12.05 0.43
C PRO A 192 -28.79 12.40 1.91
N CYS A 193 -27.90 11.76 2.66
CA CYS A 193 -27.64 12.02 4.08
C CYS A 193 -28.82 11.83 5.06
N THR A 194 -29.97 11.28 4.62
CA THR A 194 -31.12 11.02 5.50
C THR A 194 -30.87 9.95 6.57
N HIS A 195 -29.81 9.15 6.41
CA HIS A 195 -29.45 8.02 7.25
C HIS A 195 -27.95 8.05 7.63
N CYS A 196 -27.39 9.25 7.81
CA CYS A 196 -26.07 9.39 8.42
C CYS A 196 -26.10 9.00 9.92
N GLU A 197 -24.94 8.65 10.48
CA GLU A 197 -24.82 8.33 11.91
C GLU A 197 -24.92 9.59 12.77
N GLU A 198 -25.24 9.41 14.07
CA GLU A 198 -25.24 10.52 15.02
C GLU A 198 -23.87 11.19 15.09
N GLY A 199 -23.86 12.53 14.97
CA GLY A 199 -22.64 13.34 14.92
C GLY A 199 -22.02 13.50 13.53
N ASP A 200 -22.60 12.90 12.49
CA ASP A 200 -22.21 13.15 11.11
C ASP A 200 -22.86 14.44 10.57
N THR A 201 -22.14 15.15 9.69
CA THR A 201 -22.65 16.25 8.88
C THR A 201 -22.84 15.80 7.44
N CYS A 202 -23.73 16.48 6.71
CA CYS A 202 -23.90 16.24 5.27
C CYS A 202 -23.10 17.25 4.47
N GLU A 203 -22.17 16.78 3.65
CA GLU A 203 -21.43 17.61 2.70
C GLU A 203 -21.33 16.86 1.37
N ASP A 204 -21.73 17.50 0.27
CA ASP A 204 -21.71 16.92 -1.07
C ASP A 204 -22.37 15.53 -1.13
N ASN A 205 -23.55 15.38 -0.54
CA ASN A 205 -24.28 14.10 -0.46
C ASN A 205 -23.56 12.98 0.33
N LEU A 206 -22.50 13.29 1.08
CA LEU A 206 -21.72 12.35 1.86
C LEU A 206 -21.82 12.67 3.36
N CYS A 207 -21.98 11.62 4.16
CA CYS A 207 -21.91 11.68 5.62
C CYS A 207 -20.44 11.87 6.03
N LYS A 208 -20.09 13.05 6.57
CA LYS A 208 -18.77 13.39 7.10
C LYS A 208 -18.77 13.36 8.62
N ASN A 209 -17.62 13.02 9.20
CA ASN A 209 -17.45 12.98 10.64
C ASN A 209 -16.00 13.35 11.02
N PRO A 210 -15.78 14.40 11.81
CA PRO A 210 -14.43 14.89 12.10
C PRO A 210 -13.56 13.87 12.86
N ILE A 211 -14.18 12.96 13.64
CA ILE A 211 -13.45 11.94 14.41
C ILE A 211 -13.03 10.78 13.50
N ARG A 212 -13.93 10.34 12.62
CA ARG A 212 -13.70 9.22 11.68
C ARG A 212 -12.76 9.62 10.54
N ASP A 213 -12.94 10.83 10.02
CA ASP A 213 -12.32 11.29 8.78
C ASP A 213 -10.94 11.93 9.02
N LYS A 214 -10.50 12.02 10.27
CA LYS A 214 -9.17 12.50 10.62
C LYS A 214 -8.07 11.73 9.86
N PRO A 215 -6.99 12.42 9.42
CA PRO A 215 -5.80 11.77 8.89
C PRO A 215 -5.20 10.81 9.90
N LEU A 216 -4.79 9.62 9.44
CA LEU A 216 -4.18 8.59 10.26
C LEU A 216 -2.70 8.43 9.90
N SER A 217 -1.89 7.96 10.85
CA SER A 217 -0.48 7.68 10.62
C SER A 217 -0.10 6.33 11.23
N TYR A 218 0.61 5.52 10.45
CA TYR A 218 1.03 4.17 10.83
C TYR A 218 2.50 3.95 10.50
N PRO A 219 3.45 4.69 11.12
CA PRO A 219 4.86 4.66 10.75
C PRO A 219 5.47 3.25 10.88
N TYR A 220 5.09 2.53 11.94
CA TYR A 220 5.69 1.23 12.31
C TYR A 220 4.96 0.00 11.78
N TRP A 221 3.93 0.20 10.96
CA TRP A 221 3.14 -0.91 10.46
C TRP A 221 3.53 -1.27 9.02
N ASN A 222 3.65 -2.56 8.74
CA ASN A 222 3.69 -3.18 7.41
C ASN A 222 2.99 -4.55 7.51
N PRO A 223 2.39 -5.05 6.42
CA PRO A 223 1.83 -6.40 6.40
C PRO A 223 2.91 -7.45 6.72
N SER A 224 2.65 -8.32 7.70
CA SER A 224 3.64 -9.28 8.21
C SER A 224 4.03 -10.37 7.20
N TRP A 225 3.19 -10.60 6.19
CA TRP A 225 3.35 -11.55 5.10
C TRP A 225 4.11 -10.99 3.89
N GLU A 226 4.46 -9.70 3.87
CA GLU A 226 5.29 -9.13 2.80
C GLU A 226 6.72 -9.67 2.86
N ILE A 227 7.26 -10.07 1.71
CA ILE A 227 8.62 -10.61 1.55
C ILE A 227 9.30 -9.91 0.36
N PRO A 228 10.55 -9.39 0.50
CA PRO A 228 11.29 -9.29 1.76
C PRO A 228 10.58 -8.33 2.72
N ARG A 229 10.57 -8.68 4.01
CA ARG A 229 9.86 -7.89 5.03
C ARG A 229 10.44 -6.47 5.07
N GLN A 230 9.60 -5.47 4.83
CA GLN A 230 10.02 -4.08 5.06
C GLN A 230 10.16 -3.86 6.56
N ILE A 231 11.41 -3.77 7.02
CA ILE A 231 11.73 -3.45 8.41
C ILE A 231 11.24 -2.03 8.67
N SER A 232 10.19 -1.90 9.47
CA SER A 232 9.86 -0.63 10.11
C SER A 232 10.25 -0.73 11.57
N CYS A 233 11.16 0.14 11.99
CA CYS A 233 11.82 0.07 13.28
C CYS A 233 11.27 1.19 14.14
N ASN A 234 10.63 0.84 15.26
CA ASN A 234 10.24 1.82 16.26
C ASN A 234 11.48 2.32 17.05
N PRO A 235 11.36 3.39 17.87
CA PRO A 235 12.51 3.93 18.60
C PRO A 235 13.20 2.89 19.50
N PHE A 236 12.43 1.97 20.10
CA PHE A 236 12.98 0.87 20.90
C PHE A 236 13.83 -0.08 20.06
N CYS A 237 13.33 -0.49 18.89
CA CYS A 237 14.07 -1.29 17.91
C CYS A 237 15.36 -0.58 17.49
N GLN A 238 15.32 0.74 17.24
CA GLN A 238 16.52 1.51 16.88
C GLN A 238 17.54 1.51 18.02
N ILE A 239 17.10 1.72 19.25
CA ILE A 239 17.97 1.64 20.45
C ILE A 239 18.59 0.24 20.56
N CYS A 240 17.81 -0.83 20.42
CA CYS A 240 18.33 -2.20 20.48
C CYS A 240 19.37 -2.47 19.39
N VAL A 241 19.14 -2.01 18.16
CA VAL A 241 20.10 -2.15 17.06
C VAL A 241 21.37 -1.37 17.36
N SER A 242 21.25 -0.10 17.80
CA SER A 242 22.40 0.73 18.17
C SER A 242 23.22 0.13 19.30
N ILE A 243 22.58 -0.40 20.35
CA ILE A 243 23.27 -1.08 21.47
C ILE A 243 23.99 -2.34 20.98
N ARG A 244 23.34 -3.15 20.13
CA ARG A 244 23.97 -4.36 19.58
C ARG A 244 25.20 -4.02 18.72
N MET A 245 25.09 -3.01 17.87
CA MET A 245 26.21 -2.56 17.04
C MET A 245 27.34 -1.99 17.90
N LEU A 246 27.03 -1.19 18.93
CA LEU A 246 28.02 -0.69 19.88
C LEU A 246 28.73 -1.83 20.62
N GLY A 247 27.97 -2.82 21.12
CA GLY A 247 28.53 -3.99 21.78
C GLY A 247 29.47 -4.79 20.88
N LEU A 248 29.13 -4.95 19.60
CA LEU A 248 29.99 -5.62 18.61
C LEU A 248 31.29 -4.83 18.40
N VAL A 249 31.22 -3.51 18.26
CA VAL A 249 32.40 -2.64 18.12
C VAL A 249 33.29 -2.74 19.35
N LEU A 250 32.71 -2.66 20.56
CA LEU A 250 33.47 -2.78 21.81
C LEU A 250 34.14 -4.16 21.95
N ALA A 251 33.47 -5.24 21.54
CA ALA A 251 34.06 -6.58 21.54
C ALA A 251 35.25 -6.68 20.57
N ILE A 252 35.13 -6.15 19.35
CA ILE A 252 36.22 -6.12 18.36
C ILE A 252 37.40 -5.31 18.89
N VAL A 253 37.16 -4.12 19.45
CA VAL A 253 38.21 -3.29 20.06
C VAL A 253 38.86 -4.00 21.23
N GLY A 254 38.08 -4.66 22.09
CA GLY A 254 38.58 -5.45 23.21
C GLY A 254 39.51 -6.59 22.76
N ILE A 255 39.11 -7.34 21.73
CA ILE A 255 39.94 -8.40 21.14
C ILE A 255 41.24 -7.82 20.58
N PHE A 256 41.18 -6.70 19.86
CA PHE A 256 42.36 -6.05 19.30
C PHE A 256 43.34 -5.58 20.38
N ILE A 257 42.84 -4.98 21.46
CA ILE A 257 43.65 -4.58 22.62
C ILE A 257 44.29 -5.81 23.28
N LEU A 258 43.54 -6.91 23.45
CA LEU A 258 44.07 -8.16 24.02
C LEU A 258 45.19 -8.75 23.14
N GLN A 259 45.05 -8.73 21.82
CA GLN A 259 46.07 -9.21 20.89
C GLN A 259 47.35 -8.37 20.95
N ILE A 260 47.25 -7.04 21.05
CA ILE A 260 48.42 -6.15 21.23
C ILE A 260 49.13 -6.45 22.55
N LYS A 261 48.35 -6.59 23.64
CA LYS A 261 48.90 -6.76 24.98
C LYS A 261 49.48 -8.17 25.21
N TYR A 262 48.95 -9.17 24.51
CA TYR A 262 49.33 -10.57 24.67
C TYR A 262 49.51 -11.23 23.28
N PRO A 263 50.61 -10.92 22.57
CA PRO A 263 50.82 -11.34 21.18
C PRO A 263 50.94 -12.86 20.99
N ASN A 264 51.25 -13.61 22.06
CA ASN A 264 51.39 -15.08 22.03
C ASN A 264 50.14 -15.81 22.54
N MET A 265 49.02 -15.10 22.74
CA MET A 265 47.78 -15.72 23.20
C MET A 265 47.11 -16.44 22.02
N HIS A 266 47.38 -17.74 21.88
CA HIS A 266 46.70 -18.59 20.92
C HIS A 266 45.42 -19.17 21.53
N LEU A 267 44.32 -19.14 20.78
CA LEU A 267 43.12 -19.91 21.11
C LEU A 267 43.50 -21.39 21.03
N VAL A 268 43.71 -22.03 22.19
CA VAL A 268 43.81 -23.49 22.26
C VAL A 268 42.43 -24.00 21.85
N THR A 269 42.37 -24.62 20.67
CA THR A 269 41.15 -25.21 20.09
C THR A 269 41.06 -26.67 20.50
#